data_AF-A0A3B8XP85-F1
#
_entry.id   AF-A0A3B8XP85-F1
#
_cell.length_a   1.000
_cell.length_b   1.000
_cell.length_c   1.000
_cell.angle_alpha   90.00
_cell.angle_beta   90.00
_cell.angle_gamma   90.00
#
_symmetry.space_group_name_H-M   'P 1'
#
loop_
_entity.id
_entity.type
_entity.pdbx_description
1 polymer ?
#
loop_
_entity_poly.entity_id
_entity_poly.type
_entity_poly.pdbx_seq_one_letter_code
_entity_poly.pdbx_strand_id
1 'polypeptide(L)'
;ACFIQSVADDLVNENGIMDLWVREARLFKYGSGTGSNFSDLRGENESLSGGGKSSGLMSFLKIGDRAAGAIKSGGTTRRAAKMVIVDIDHPDIEDFINWKVTEEQKVAALVTGSKINQKHLNAIMRACVNCEGAGDDCFNPKKNPALKREILAARKAHVPENYVQRVIQFAKQGYTEIDFRVYDTDWDSEAYLTVSGQNSNNTVRVTDDFLRAVEQDEEWSLKSRLTGKTTKQLAARELWDQIGHAAWASADPGIQYHTTINDWHTCPASGPIRASNPCSEYMFLDDTACNLASLNLLQFREADGRFDVEAFEHA
;
A
#
# COMPACT_ATOMS: atom_id res chain seq x y z
N ALA A 1 -7.52 -0.27 -21.73
CA ALA A 1 -6.16 0.03 -22.20
C ALA A 1 -5.25 0.20 -20.99
N CYS A 2 -3.95 0.00 -21.22
CA CYS A 2 -2.90 0.07 -20.21
C CYS A 2 -1.89 1.12 -20.63
N PHE A 3 -1.40 1.93 -19.68
CA PHE A 3 -0.50 3.05 -19.95
C PHE A 3 0.76 2.96 -19.09
N ILE A 4 1.86 3.46 -19.64
CA ILE A 4 3.09 3.75 -18.91
C ILE A 4 3.23 5.28 -18.90
N GLN A 5 3.59 5.87 -17.76
CA GLN A 5 3.73 7.33 -17.62
C GLN A 5 5.07 7.66 -16.97
N SER A 6 5.78 8.64 -17.54
CA SER A 6 6.99 9.20 -16.92
C SER A 6 6.65 10.11 -15.74
N VAL A 7 7.61 10.29 -14.83
CA VAL A 7 7.53 11.29 -13.76
C VAL A 7 8.92 11.84 -13.48
N ALA A 8 9.02 13.16 -13.41
CA ALA A 8 10.24 13.87 -13.05
C ALA A 8 10.21 14.32 -11.58
N ASP A 9 11.39 14.55 -11.00
CA ASP A 9 11.60 15.10 -9.65
C ASP A 9 11.29 16.61 -9.57
N ASP A 10 10.06 16.95 -9.96
CA ASP A 10 9.47 18.29 -9.94
C ASP A 10 8.06 18.20 -9.33
N LEU A 11 7.68 19.19 -8.52
CA LEU A 11 6.40 19.15 -7.83
C LEU A 11 5.20 19.48 -8.74
N VAL A 12 5.28 20.53 -9.56
CA VAL A 12 4.10 21.16 -10.19
C VAL A 12 4.21 21.45 -11.68
N ASN A 13 5.40 21.36 -12.26
CA ASN A 13 5.61 21.57 -13.68
C ASN A 13 5.13 20.37 -14.50
N GLU A 14 5.08 20.54 -15.82
CA GLU A 14 4.76 19.47 -16.77
C GLU A 14 5.66 18.25 -16.55
N ASN A 15 5.07 17.04 -16.58
CA ASN A 15 5.72 15.77 -16.23
C ASN A 15 6.20 15.65 -14.77
N GLY A 16 5.90 16.62 -13.90
CA GLY A 16 6.14 16.52 -12.46
C GLY A 16 5.13 15.64 -11.73
N ILE A 17 5.28 15.56 -10.40
CA ILE A 17 4.50 14.70 -9.51
C ILE A 17 3.01 15.04 -9.54
N MET A 18 2.64 16.32 -9.40
CA MET A 18 1.22 16.70 -9.38
C MET A 18 0.58 16.60 -10.76
N ASP A 19 1.35 16.84 -11.83
CA ASP A 19 0.89 16.63 -13.20
C ASP A 19 0.63 15.16 -13.49
N LEU A 20 1.50 14.25 -13.02
CA LEU A 20 1.25 12.80 -13.09
C LEU A 20 -0.12 12.46 -12.48
N TRP A 21 -0.45 12.95 -11.28
CA TRP A 21 -1.75 12.68 -10.66
C TRP A 21 -2.93 13.18 -11.51
N VAL A 22 -2.78 14.31 -12.19
CA VAL A 22 -3.80 14.82 -13.13
C VAL A 22 -3.93 13.91 -14.35
N ARG A 23 -2.80 13.46 -14.94
CA ARG A 23 -2.79 12.53 -16.07
C ARG A 23 -3.41 11.19 -15.70
N GLU A 24 -3.02 10.62 -14.57
CA GLU A 24 -3.59 9.38 -14.04
C GLU A 24 -5.09 9.50 -13.78
N ALA A 25 -5.54 10.61 -13.17
CA ALA A 25 -6.96 10.83 -12.93
C ALA A 25 -7.79 10.83 -14.23
N ARG A 26 -7.25 11.41 -15.31
CA ARG A 26 -7.89 11.38 -16.64
C ARG A 26 -7.96 9.96 -17.19
N LEU A 27 -6.92 9.16 -17.04
CA LEU A 27 -6.88 7.76 -17.49
C LEU A 27 -7.83 6.87 -16.66
N PHE A 28 -7.81 7.00 -15.34
CA PHE A 28 -8.67 6.28 -14.42
C PHE A 28 -10.14 6.59 -14.64
N LYS A 29 -10.50 7.84 -14.95
CA LYS A 29 -11.87 8.23 -15.32
C LYS A 29 -12.44 7.36 -16.43
N TYR A 30 -11.62 6.93 -17.39
CA TYR A 30 -12.03 6.08 -18.51
C TYR A 30 -11.67 4.59 -18.32
N GLY A 31 -11.36 4.17 -17.10
CA GLY A 31 -11.16 2.76 -16.75
C GLY A 31 -9.84 2.16 -17.23
N SER A 32 -8.87 3.00 -17.54
CA SER A 32 -7.54 2.57 -17.93
C SER A 32 -6.63 2.46 -16.72
N GLY A 33 -5.65 1.56 -16.81
CA GLY A 33 -4.62 1.40 -15.79
C GLY A 33 -3.33 2.11 -16.17
N THR A 34 -2.53 2.50 -15.17
CA THR A 34 -1.27 3.25 -15.37
C THR A 34 -0.14 2.68 -14.53
N GLY A 35 1.09 2.73 -15.02
CA GLY A 35 2.27 2.44 -14.23
C GLY A 35 3.40 3.43 -14.46
N SER A 36 4.15 3.68 -13.40
CA SER A 36 5.23 4.66 -13.39
C SER A 36 6.37 4.16 -12.50
N ASN A 37 7.60 4.47 -12.91
CA ASN A 37 8.78 4.30 -12.08
C ASN A 37 9.08 5.63 -11.37
N PHE A 38 9.10 5.59 -10.04
CA PHE A 38 9.28 6.78 -9.19
C PHE A 38 10.72 6.96 -8.70
N SER A 39 11.66 6.16 -9.22
CA SER A 39 13.05 6.14 -8.76
C SER A 39 13.81 7.43 -8.98
N ASP A 40 13.34 8.28 -9.90
CA ASP A 40 13.96 9.58 -10.14
C ASP A 40 13.61 10.61 -9.05
N LEU A 41 12.54 10.38 -8.27
CA LEU A 41 12.17 11.27 -7.16
C LEU A 41 13.24 11.24 -6.07
N ARG A 42 13.58 12.42 -5.53
CA ARG A 42 14.58 12.50 -4.46
C ARG A 42 14.08 11.85 -3.17
N GLY A 43 14.99 11.20 -2.46
CA GLY A 43 14.74 10.55 -1.18
C GLY A 43 14.43 11.51 -0.05
N GLU A 44 14.03 10.96 1.10
CA GLU A 44 13.82 11.75 2.30
C GLU A 44 15.11 12.48 2.70
N ASN A 45 14.99 13.69 3.23
CA ASN A 45 16.10 14.51 3.70
C ASN A 45 17.07 15.05 2.63
N GLU A 46 16.90 14.70 1.34
CA GLU A 46 17.64 15.34 0.25
C GLU A 46 17.24 16.82 0.10
N SER A 47 18.18 17.68 -0.31
CA SER A 47 17.97 19.13 -0.36
C SER A 47 16.94 19.57 -1.41
N LEU A 48 16.23 20.66 -1.14
CA LEU A 48 15.36 21.33 -2.11
C LEU A 48 16.02 22.59 -2.69
N SER A 49 15.71 22.93 -3.94
CA SER A 49 16.24 24.13 -4.62
C SER A 49 15.82 25.44 -3.93
N GLY A 50 14.60 25.48 -3.37
CA GLY A 50 14.07 26.62 -2.60
C GLY A 50 14.51 26.66 -1.13
N GLY A 51 15.39 25.75 -0.69
CA GLY A 51 15.77 25.58 0.71
C GLY A 51 14.87 24.58 1.45
N GLY A 52 15.40 24.00 2.53
CA GLY A 52 14.75 22.92 3.26
C GLY A 52 15.10 21.53 2.71
N LYS A 53 14.30 20.53 3.11
CA LYS A 53 14.53 19.11 2.84
C LYS A 53 13.29 18.47 2.23
N SER A 54 13.52 17.49 1.36
CA SER A 54 12.48 16.65 0.76
C SER A 54 11.72 15.87 1.83
N SER A 55 10.41 15.70 1.61
CA SER A 55 9.55 14.80 2.38
C SER A 55 9.71 13.32 1.97
N GLY A 56 10.58 13.04 1.01
CA GLY A 56 10.85 11.71 0.49
C GLY A 56 9.78 11.17 -0.46
N LEU A 57 10.14 10.10 -1.14
CA LEU A 57 9.31 9.39 -2.11
C LEU A 57 7.99 8.92 -1.46
N MET A 58 8.08 8.33 -0.27
CA MET A 58 6.94 7.71 0.40
C MET A 58 5.79 8.69 0.69
N SER A 59 6.10 9.96 0.93
CA SER A 59 5.08 10.99 1.16
C SER A 59 4.21 11.21 -0.09
N PHE A 60 4.82 11.21 -1.27
CA PHE A 60 4.09 11.38 -2.54
C PHE A 60 3.37 10.10 -2.95
N LEU A 61 3.96 8.92 -2.70
CA LEU A 61 3.28 7.65 -2.96
C LEU A 61 2.00 7.51 -2.13
N LYS A 62 1.98 7.97 -0.88
CA LYS A 62 0.76 8.01 -0.04
C LYS A 62 -0.33 8.92 -0.63
N ILE A 63 0.04 10.05 -1.23
CA ILE A 63 -0.91 10.93 -1.94
C ILE A 63 -1.47 10.20 -3.16
N GLY A 64 -0.60 9.59 -3.96
CA GLY A 64 -0.97 8.86 -5.17
C GLY A 64 -1.88 7.67 -4.91
N ASP A 65 -1.55 6.87 -3.91
CA ASP A 65 -2.38 5.77 -3.41
C ASP A 65 -3.78 6.27 -3.08
N ARG A 66 -3.87 7.40 -2.37
CA ARG A 66 -5.16 7.93 -1.95
C ARG A 66 -5.97 8.53 -3.09
N ALA A 67 -5.30 9.16 -4.04
CA ALA A 67 -5.92 9.63 -5.28
C ALA A 67 -6.47 8.46 -6.11
N ALA A 68 -5.70 7.38 -6.28
CA ALA A 68 -6.14 6.18 -6.99
C ALA A 68 -7.36 5.54 -6.31
N GLY A 69 -7.37 5.41 -4.98
CA GLY A 69 -8.50 4.86 -4.24
C GLY A 69 -9.78 5.71 -4.29
N ALA A 70 -9.66 7.03 -4.48
CA ALA A 70 -10.80 7.94 -4.58
C ALA A 70 -11.47 7.93 -5.96
N ILE A 71 -10.73 7.58 -7.02
CA ILE A 71 -11.22 7.66 -8.40
C ILE A 71 -11.78 6.32 -8.84
N LYS A 72 -13.09 6.31 -9.15
CA LYS A 72 -13.79 5.17 -9.76
C LYS A 72 -13.95 5.41 -11.26
N SER A 73 -13.76 4.37 -12.07
CA SER A 73 -13.92 4.45 -13.52
C SER A 73 -15.36 4.81 -13.89
N GLY A 74 -15.55 5.89 -14.65
CA GLY A 74 -16.83 6.50 -14.99
C GLY A 74 -17.86 5.52 -15.56
N GLY A 75 -18.78 5.06 -14.71
CA GLY A 75 -19.90 4.18 -15.07
C GLY A 75 -19.77 2.72 -14.64
N THR A 76 -18.65 2.31 -14.05
CA THR A 76 -18.46 0.93 -13.53
C THR A 76 -18.01 0.95 -12.06
N THR A 77 -18.14 -0.19 -11.38
CA THR A 77 -17.62 -0.39 -10.01
C THR A 77 -16.10 -0.63 -9.98
N ARG A 78 -15.41 -0.57 -11.12
CA ARG A 78 -13.98 -0.89 -11.23
C ARG A 78 -13.12 0.21 -10.61
N ARG A 79 -12.26 -0.18 -9.66
CA ARG A 79 -11.25 0.69 -9.04
C ARG A 79 -10.14 1.04 -10.05
N ALA A 80 -9.47 2.16 -9.83
CA ALA A 80 -8.24 2.49 -10.53
C ALA A 80 -7.20 1.36 -10.38
N ALA A 81 -6.47 1.08 -11.46
CA ALA A 81 -5.38 0.11 -11.45
C ALA A 81 -4.05 0.87 -11.63
N LYS A 82 -3.19 0.82 -10.61
CA LYS A 82 -1.94 1.58 -10.55
C LYS A 82 -0.76 0.65 -10.29
N MET A 83 0.34 0.85 -11.01
CA MET A 83 1.65 0.26 -10.73
C MET A 83 2.62 1.35 -10.24
N VAL A 84 3.33 1.05 -9.16
CA VAL A 84 4.39 1.87 -8.58
C VAL A 84 5.67 1.05 -8.59
N ILE A 85 6.66 1.53 -9.33
CA ILE A 85 7.97 0.88 -9.44
C ILE A 85 9.03 1.73 -8.76
N VAL A 86 9.90 1.09 -7.99
CA VAL A 86 11.08 1.72 -7.36
C VAL A 86 12.29 0.81 -7.55
N ASP A 87 13.40 1.40 -7.98
CA ASP A 87 14.65 0.72 -8.23
C ASP A 87 15.35 0.40 -6.90
N ILE A 88 16.01 -0.76 -6.85
CA ILE A 88 16.58 -1.33 -5.62
C ILE A 88 17.70 -0.49 -4.97
N ASP A 89 18.25 0.50 -5.67
CA ASP A 89 19.28 1.42 -5.14
C ASP A 89 18.69 2.76 -4.64
N HIS A 90 17.37 2.92 -4.62
CA HIS A 90 16.72 4.13 -4.15
C HIS A 90 16.95 4.33 -2.63
N PRO A 91 17.20 5.56 -2.14
CA PRO A 91 17.47 5.83 -0.72
C PRO A 91 16.31 5.44 0.20
N ASP A 92 15.06 5.55 -0.27
CA ASP A 92 13.86 5.20 0.49
C ASP A 92 13.38 3.74 0.23
N ILE A 93 14.23 2.86 -0.32
CA ILE A 93 13.80 1.52 -0.78
C ILE A 93 13.33 0.61 0.36
N GLU A 94 13.98 0.65 1.53
CA GLU A 94 13.59 -0.18 2.68
C GLU A 94 12.17 0.16 3.16
N ASP A 95 11.83 1.45 3.20
CA ASP A 95 10.49 1.90 3.57
C ASP A 95 9.44 1.49 2.52
N PHE A 96 9.81 1.55 1.24
CA PHE A 96 8.94 1.12 0.15
C PHE A 96 8.65 -0.39 0.20
N ILE A 97 9.67 -1.22 0.41
CA ILE A 97 9.54 -2.69 0.52
C ILE A 97 8.60 -3.05 1.67
N ASN A 98 8.80 -2.44 2.84
CA ASN A 98 8.07 -2.80 4.06
C ASN A 98 6.74 -2.06 4.22
N TRP A 99 6.35 -1.21 3.25
CA TRP A 99 5.21 -0.31 3.37
C TRP A 99 3.90 -1.06 3.62
N LYS A 100 3.54 -1.98 2.72
CA LYS A 100 2.26 -2.71 2.81
C LYS A 100 2.19 -3.59 4.05
N VAL A 101 3.26 -4.30 4.39
CA VAL A 101 3.37 -5.10 5.62
C VAL A 101 3.07 -4.25 6.86
N THR A 102 3.68 -3.07 6.95
CA THR A 102 3.48 -2.16 8.08
C THR A 102 2.04 -1.65 8.14
N GLU A 103 1.42 -1.36 6.99
CA GLU A 103 0.04 -0.91 6.91
C GLU A 103 -0.97 -2.03 7.27
N GLU A 104 -0.72 -3.26 6.87
CA GLU A 104 -1.54 -4.42 7.27
C GLU A 104 -1.45 -4.70 8.78
N GLN A 105 -0.28 -4.55 9.39
CA GLN A 105 -0.13 -4.63 10.84
C GLN A 105 -0.98 -3.57 11.56
N LYS A 106 -1.13 -2.36 10.98
CA LYS A 106 -2.04 -1.34 11.53
C LYS A 106 -3.49 -1.79 11.45
N VAL A 107 -3.92 -2.39 10.34
CA VAL A 107 -5.27 -2.97 10.23
C VAL A 107 -5.50 -4.01 11.32
N ALA A 108 -4.57 -4.95 11.50
CA ALA A 108 -4.66 -5.97 12.54
C ALA A 108 -4.80 -5.36 13.95
N ALA A 109 -4.04 -4.29 14.23
CA ALA A 109 -4.13 -3.55 15.49
C ALA A 109 -5.49 -2.84 15.66
N LEU A 110 -6.03 -2.20 14.62
CA LEU A 110 -7.34 -1.53 14.63
C LEU A 110 -8.48 -2.53 14.87
N VAL A 111 -8.45 -3.68 14.18
CA VAL A 111 -9.44 -4.75 14.34
C VAL A 111 -9.38 -5.34 15.75
N THR A 112 -8.19 -5.67 16.24
CA THR A 112 -8.02 -6.23 17.57
C THR A 112 -8.43 -5.22 18.65
N GLY A 113 -7.95 -3.98 18.54
CA GLY A 113 -8.25 -2.90 19.47
C GLY A 113 -9.74 -2.56 19.53
N SER A 114 -10.42 -2.52 18.38
CA SER A 114 -11.86 -2.24 18.35
C SER A 114 -12.70 -3.32 19.03
N LYS A 115 -12.37 -4.60 18.85
CA LYS A 115 -13.02 -5.72 19.55
C LYS A 115 -12.80 -5.65 21.06
N ILE A 116 -11.58 -5.34 21.51
CA ILE A 116 -11.24 -5.16 22.92
C ILE A 116 -12.03 -3.98 23.52
N ASN A 117 -12.03 -2.82 22.86
CA ASN A 117 -12.77 -1.65 23.29
C ASN A 117 -14.27 -1.96 23.40
N GLN A 118 -14.89 -2.52 22.36
CA GLN A 118 -16.31 -2.86 22.38
C GLN A 118 -16.66 -3.79 23.55
N LYS A 119 -15.87 -4.85 23.76
CA LYS A 119 -16.09 -5.82 24.85
C LYS A 119 -16.06 -5.16 26.22
N HIS A 120 -15.00 -4.40 26.51
CA HIS A 120 -14.78 -3.84 27.85
C HIS A 120 -15.67 -2.63 28.14
N LEU A 121 -15.91 -1.76 27.15
CA LEU A 121 -16.80 -0.62 27.32
C LEU A 121 -18.25 -1.07 27.55
N ASN A 122 -18.72 -2.11 26.87
CA ASN A 122 -20.04 -2.70 27.16
C ASN A 122 -20.11 -3.39 28.53
N ALA A 123 -19.01 -4.01 29.00
CA ALA A 123 -18.96 -4.58 30.35
C ALA A 123 -19.06 -3.48 31.43
N ILE A 124 -18.35 -2.35 31.24
CA ILE A 124 -18.44 -1.19 32.12
C ILE A 124 -19.87 -0.61 32.10
N MET A 125 -20.47 -0.43 30.93
CA MET A 125 -21.84 0.06 30.80
C MET A 125 -22.82 -0.82 31.58
N ARG A 126 -22.78 -2.14 31.37
CA ARG A 126 -23.62 -3.09 32.12
C ARG A 126 -23.39 -3.04 33.62
N ALA A 127 -22.14 -2.86 34.07
CA ALA A 127 -21.84 -2.75 35.50
C ALA A 127 -22.41 -1.48 36.14
N CYS A 128 -22.53 -0.39 35.37
CA CYS A 128 -23.23 0.83 35.80
C CYS A 128 -24.76 0.64 35.80
N VAL A 129 -25.32 0.07 34.73
CA VAL A 129 -26.78 -0.02 34.51
C VAL A 129 -27.45 -1.07 35.39
N ASN A 130 -26.81 -2.23 35.61
CA ASN A 130 -27.38 -3.33 36.40
C ASN A 130 -27.08 -3.21 37.89
N CYS A 131 -26.63 -2.05 38.35
CA CYS A 131 -26.35 -1.81 39.76
C CYS A 131 -27.61 -1.28 40.47
N GLU A 132 -27.88 -1.83 41.65
CA GLU A 132 -28.90 -1.34 42.57
C GLU A 132 -28.21 -0.54 43.68
N GLY A 133 -28.20 0.79 43.54
CA GLY A 133 -27.55 1.71 44.47
C GLY A 133 -28.28 3.06 44.54
N ALA A 134 -28.17 3.75 45.67
CA ALA A 134 -28.82 5.04 45.84
C ALA A 134 -28.06 6.15 45.11
N GLY A 135 -28.78 7.00 44.39
CA GLY A 135 -28.21 8.17 43.70
C GLY A 135 -27.11 7.78 42.71
N ASP A 136 -25.92 8.36 42.88
CA ASP A 136 -24.77 8.18 41.97
C ASP A 136 -23.87 6.98 42.31
N ASP A 137 -24.25 6.16 43.30
CA ASP A 137 -23.37 5.11 43.83
C ASP A 137 -22.99 4.06 42.76
N CYS A 138 -23.88 3.82 41.80
CA CYS A 138 -23.64 2.90 40.69
C CYS A 138 -22.57 3.37 39.71
N PHE A 139 -22.29 4.66 39.65
CA PHE A 139 -21.28 5.27 38.77
C PHE A 139 -19.95 5.54 39.50
N ASN A 140 -19.87 5.20 40.80
CA ASN A 140 -18.68 5.41 41.60
C ASN A 140 -17.93 4.08 41.82
N PRO A 141 -16.72 3.89 41.28
CA PRO A 141 -15.98 2.64 41.42
C PRO A 141 -15.50 2.34 42.84
N LYS A 142 -15.58 3.29 43.78
CA LYS A 142 -15.34 2.99 45.20
C LYS A 142 -16.55 2.32 45.86
N LYS A 143 -17.75 2.51 45.32
CA LYS A 143 -19.02 2.04 45.88
C LYS A 143 -19.67 0.91 45.07
N ASN A 144 -19.34 0.79 43.79
CA ASN A 144 -19.76 -0.31 42.91
C ASN A 144 -18.56 -1.26 42.64
N PRO A 145 -18.47 -2.41 43.34
CA PRO A 145 -17.38 -3.37 43.14
C PRO A 145 -17.35 -4.00 41.74
N ALA A 146 -18.51 -4.18 41.11
CA ALA A 146 -18.59 -4.70 39.75
C ALA A 146 -17.99 -3.69 38.76
N LEU A 147 -18.36 -2.41 38.86
CA LEU A 147 -17.76 -1.34 38.06
C LEU A 147 -16.24 -1.25 38.29
N LYS A 148 -15.78 -1.32 39.53
CA LYS A 148 -14.34 -1.33 39.85
C LYS A 148 -13.62 -2.47 39.15
N ARG A 149 -14.18 -3.68 39.19
CA ARG A 149 -13.63 -4.88 38.54
C ARG A 149 -13.53 -4.67 37.02
N GLU A 150 -14.59 -4.20 36.37
CA GLU A 150 -14.60 -4.00 34.92
C GLU A 150 -13.65 -2.88 34.48
N ILE A 151 -13.50 -1.80 35.27
CA ILE A 151 -12.49 -0.76 35.01
C ILE A 151 -11.07 -1.33 35.10
N LEU A 152 -10.77 -2.12 36.13
CA LEU A 152 -9.44 -2.75 36.26
C LEU A 152 -9.17 -3.73 35.11
N ALA A 153 -10.18 -4.49 34.67
CA ALA A 153 -10.07 -5.37 33.51
C ALA A 153 -9.82 -4.58 32.21
N ALA A 154 -10.54 -3.47 32.00
CA ALA A 154 -10.36 -2.60 30.84
C ALA A 154 -8.96 -1.97 30.82
N ARG A 155 -8.45 -1.50 31.97
CA ARG A 155 -7.08 -0.98 32.10
C ARG A 155 -6.03 -2.05 31.82
N LYS A 156 -6.23 -3.28 32.32
CA LYS A 156 -5.34 -4.41 32.02
C LYS A 156 -5.34 -4.77 30.53
N ALA A 157 -6.44 -4.49 29.82
CA ALA A 157 -6.58 -4.67 28.39
C ALA A 157 -6.19 -3.43 27.56
N HIS A 158 -5.58 -2.41 28.18
CA HIS A 158 -5.13 -1.16 27.52
C HIS A 158 -6.27 -0.33 26.88
N VAL A 159 -7.50 -0.47 27.36
CA VAL A 159 -8.59 0.43 26.95
C VAL A 159 -8.27 1.86 27.43
N PRO A 160 -8.34 2.87 26.55
CA PRO A 160 -8.03 4.24 26.94
C PRO A 160 -8.94 4.77 28.05
N GLU A 161 -8.35 5.38 29.07
CA GLU A 161 -9.07 5.82 30.28
C GLU A 161 -10.16 6.85 29.96
N ASN A 162 -9.95 7.70 28.95
CA ASN A 162 -10.97 8.67 28.51
C ASN A 162 -12.26 7.98 28.03
N TYR A 163 -12.19 6.83 27.36
CA TYR A 163 -13.37 6.08 26.95
C TYR A 163 -14.06 5.42 28.15
N VAL A 164 -13.30 4.88 29.10
CA VAL A 164 -13.85 4.34 30.36
C VAL A 164 -14.67 5.40 31.09
N GLN A 165 -14.10 6.60 31.26
CA GLN A 165 -14.79 7.71 31.94
C GLN A 165 -16.03 8.18 31.17
N ARG A 166 -15.97 8.25 29.83
CA ARG A 166 -17.13 8.62 28.99
C ARG A 166 -18.27 7.63 29.13
N VAL A 167 -18.01 6.32 29.16
CA VAL A 167 -19.06 5.30 29.35
C VAL A 167 -19.77 5.50 30.68
N ILE A 168 -19.01 5.72 31.77
CA ILE A 168 -19.59 5.95 33.10
C ILE A 168 -20.44 7.22 33.11
N GLN A 169 -19.98 8.29 32.45
CA GLN A 169 -20.73 9.54 32.30
C GLN A 169 -22.01 9.36 31.48
N PHE A 170 -21.98 8.56 30.41
CA PHE A 170 -23.16 8.23 29.61
C PHE A 170 -24.16 7.40 30.41
N ALA A 171 -23.69 6.38 31.13
CA ALA A 171 -24.54 5.60 32.02
C ALA A 171 -25.25 6.51 33.06
N LYS A 172 -24.52 7.48 33.63
CA LYS A 172 -25.07 8.47 34.55
C LYS A 172 -26.15 9.37 33.93
N GLN A 173 -26.07 9.62 32.62
CA GLN A 173 -27.08 10.38 31.87
C GLN A 173 -28.30 9.54 31.47
N GLY A 174 -28.33 8.25 31.80
CA GLY A 174 -29.44 7.35 31.51
C GLY A 174 -29.30 6.53 30.23
N TYR A 175 -28.16 6.59 29.55
CA TYR A 175 -27.87 5.67 28.43
C TYR A 175 -27.61 4.26 28.96
N THR A 176 -28.16 3.24 28.31
CA THR A 176 -28.07 1.84 28.74
C THR A 176 -27.12 1.00 27.88
N GLU A 177 -26.72 1.53 26.72
CA GLU A 177 -25.86 0.87 25.77
C GLU A 177 -24.82 1.84 25.21
N ILE A 178 -23.71 1.29 24.72
CA ILE A 178 -22.72 2.03 23.96
C ILE A 178 -22.43 1.29 22.67
N ASP A 179 -22.56 2.01 21.56
CA ASP A 179 -22.04 1.53 20.29
C ASP A 179 -20.57 1.93 20.16
N PHE A 180 -19.71 0.92 20.02
CA PHE A 180 -18.32 1.08 19.64
C PHE A 180 -18.11 0.21 18.41
N ARG A 181 -17.84 0.86 17.27
CA ARG A 181 -17.69 0.20 15.98
C ARG A 181 -16.55 -0.82 16.04
N VAL A 182 -16.84 -2.03 15.57
CA VAL A 182 -15.86 -3.10 15.40
C VAL A 182 -15.46 -3.16 13.93
N TYR A 183 -14.16 -3.21 13.71
CA TYR A 183 -13.60 -3.41 12.37
C TYR A 183 -13.35 -4.91 12.12
N ASP A 184 -13.22 -5.27 10.85
CA ASP A 184 -12.78 -6.58 10.38
C ASP A 184 -11.57 -6.44 9.45
N THR A 185 -11.03 -7.59 9.02
CA THR A 185 -9.83 -7.69 8.18
C THR A 185 -10.17 -7.92 6.71
N ASP A 186 -11.42 -7.72 6.29
CA ASP A 186 -11.75 -7.86 4.88
C ASP A 186 -11.13 -6.69 4.09
N TRP A 187 -10.65 -6.95 2.87
CA TRP A 187 -9.87 -5.98 2.10
C TRP A 187 -10.68 -4.74 1.68
N ASP A 188 -12.02 -4.83 1.66
CA ASP A 188 -12.94 -3.72 1.41
C ASP A 188 -13.49 -3.09 2.70
N SER A 189 -13.01 -3.55 3.86
CA SER A 189 -13.41 -3.05 5.16
C SER A 189 -13.00 -1.59 5.39
N GLU A 190 -13.71 -0.94 6.30
CA GLU A 190 -13.37 0.42 6.68
C GLU A 190 -11.96 0.53 7.28
N ALA A 191 -11.45 -0.51 7.96
CA ALA A 191 -10.09 -0.49 8.48
C ALA A 191 -9.04 -0.46 7.36
N TYR A 192 -9.20 -1.30 6.33
CA TYR A 192 -8.34 -1.26 5.14
C TYR A 192 -8.43 0.09 4.41
N LEU A 193 -9.60 0.72 4.39
CA LEU A 193 -9.75 2.05 3.84
C LEU A 193 -9.01 3.12 4.64
N THR A 194 -8.60 2.91 5.90
CA THR A 194 -7.86 3.92 6.68
C THR A 194 -6.36 3.87 6.51
N VAL A 195 -5.82 2.77 5.97
CA VAL A 195 -4.39 2.57 5.78
C VAL A 195 -3.98 2.89 4.33
N SER A 196 -2.68 3.03 4.11
CA SER A 196 -2.12 3.44 2.82
C SER A 196 -1.48 2.28 2.05
N GLY A 197 -1.15 2.53 0.79
CA GLY A 197 -0.46 1.60 -0.10
C GLY A 197 -1.34 0.49 -0.66
N GLN A 198 -2.65 0.52 -0.45
CA GLN A 198 -3.58 -0.56 -0.83
C GLN A 198 -4.18 -0.41 -2.24
N ASN A 199 -3.99 0.74 -2.90
CA ASN A 199 -4.61 1.07 -4.18
C ASN A 199 -3.62 0.99 -5.36
N SER A 200 -2.47 0.35 -5.15
CA SER A 200 -1.45 0.09 -6.17
C SER A 200 -0.82 -1.29 -6.02
N ASN A 201 -0.33 -1.81 -7.13
CA ASN A 201 0.71 -2.84 -7.13
C ASN A 201 2.05 -2.13 -6.91
N ASN A 202 2.79 -2.56 -5.91
CA ASN A 202 4.12 -2.04 -5.59
C ASN A 202 5.15 -3.03 -6.11
N THR A 203 6.17 -2.55 -6.81
CA THR A 203 7.15 -3.43 -7.44
C THR A 203 8.55 -2.86 -7.26
N VAL A 204 9.46 -3.72 -6.83
CA VAL A 204 10.87 -3.41 -6.76
C VAL A 204 11.52 -3.86 -8.05
N ARG A 205 12.31 -2.97 -8.65
CA ARG A 205 13.03 -3.23 -9.87
C ARG A 205 14.52 -3.43 -9.56
N VAL A 206 15.03 -4.62 -9.89
CA VAL A 206 16.38 -5.09 -9.57
C VAL A 206 17.24 -5.22 -10.83
N THR A 207 18.56 -5.14 -10.67
CA THR A 207 19.53 -5.38 -11.75
C THR A 207 20.27 -6.70 -11.52
N ASP A 208 20.94 -7.20 -12.55
CA ASP A 208 21.82 -8.36 -12.41
C ASP A 208 22.99 -8.09 -11.43
N ASP A 209 23.45 -6.84 -11.32
CA ASP A 209 24.47 -6.46 -10.33
C ASP A 209 23.99 -6.68 -8.90
N PHE A 210 22.76 -6.28 -8.61
CA PHE A 210 22.16 -6.53 -7.29
C PHE A 210 22.04 -8.02 -7.01
N LEU A 211 21.55 -8.81 -7.97
CA LEU A 211 21.42 -10.26 -7.80
C LEU A 211 22.78 -10.93 -7.60
N ARG A 212 23.82 -10.51 -8.32
CA ARG A 212 25.20 -10.97 -8.08
C ARG A 212 25.68 -10.62 -6.68
N ALA A 213 25.41 -9.40 -6.21
CA ALA A 213 25.76 -8.99 -4.84
C ALA A 213 25.05 -9.86 -3.79
N VAL A 214 23.78 -10.23 -4.02
CA VAL A 214 23.04 -11.17 -3.15
C VAL A 214 23.69 -12.55 -3.14
N GLU A 215 24.03 -13.10 -4.31
CA GLU A 215 24.66 -14.42 -4.42
C GLU A 215 26.04 -14.46 -3.74
N GLN A 216 26.79 -13.38 -3.86
CA GLN A 216 28.17 -13.25 -3.37
C GLN A 216 28.27 -12.73 -1.93
N ASP A 217 27.13 -12.45 -1.28
CA ASP A 217 27.08 -11.91 0.08
C ASP A 217 27.79 -10.55 0.23
N GLU A 218 27.61 -9.69 -0.77
CA GLU A 218 28.21 -8.35 -0.82
C GLU A 218 27.27 -7.26 -0.29
N GLU A 219 27.85 -6.06 -0.12
CA GLU A 219 27.10 -4.85 0.24
C GLU A 219 26.46 -4.22 -1.01
N TRP A 220 25.28 -3.62 -0.80
CA TRP A 220 24.55 -2.83 -1.78
C TRP A 220 24.46 -1.37 -1.33
N SER A 221 24.80 -0.45 -2.23
CA SER A 221 24.77 0.99 -1.96
C SER A 221 23.46 1.61 -2.42
N LEU A 222 22.74 2.24 -1.50
CA LEU A 222 21.64 3.15 -1.82
C LEU A 222 22.20 4.51 -2.24
N LYS A 223 21.62 5.16 -3.26
CA LYS A 223 22.22 6.34 -3.91
C LYS A 223 21.29 7.54 -3.91
N SER A 224 21.79 8.68 -3.43
CA SER A 224 21.11 9.98 -3.52
C SER A 224 20.75 10.30 -4.98
N ARG A 225 19.51 10.71 -5.23
CA ARG A 225 19.07 11.05 -6.59
C ARG A 225 19.61 12.40 -7.07
N LEU A 226 19.99 13.28 -6.15
CA LEU A 226 20.61 14.56 -6.50
C LEU A 226 22.11 14.46 -6.75
N THR A 227 22.83 13.64 -5.98
CA THR A 227 24.31 13.65 -5.99
C THR A 227 24.94 12.37 -6.52
N GLY A 228 24.17 11.28 -6.64
CA GLY A 228 24.66 9.95 -7.00
C GLY A 228 25.55 9.30 -5.94
N LYS A 229 25.81 9.97 -4.82
CA LYS A 229 26.63 9.44 -3.72
C LYS A 229 25.86 8.41 -2.91
N THR A 230 26.58 7.45 -2.35
CA THR A 230 26.04 6.48 -1.41
C THR A 230 25.46 7.20 -0.18
N THR A 231 24.19 6.95 0.09
CA THR A 231 23.48 7.43 1.29
C THR A 231 23.53 6.40 2.42
N LYS A 232 23.44 5.11 2.07
CA LYS A 232 23.48 3.98 3.00
C LYS A 232 24.08 2.76 2.30
N GLN A 233 24.83 1.93 3.04
CA GLN A 233 25.21 0.59 2.59
C GLN A 233 24.47 -0.45 3.41
N LEU A 234 24.05 -1.52 2.75
CA LEU A 234 23.25 -2.60 3.29
C LEU A 234 23.81 -3.94 2.79
N ALA A 235 23.75 -4.99 3.59
CA ALA A 235 23.98 -6.34 3.08
C ALA A 235 22.91 -6.66 2.00
N ALA A 236 23.35 -7.00 0.78
CA ALA A 236 22.44 -7.24 -0.33
C ALA A 236 21.47 -8.40 -0.02
N ARG A 237 21.98 -9.45 0.66
CA ARG A 237 21.18 -10.60 1.10
C ARG A 237 20.09 -10.21 2.09
N GLU A 238 20.37 -9.35 3.06
CA GLU A 238 19.35 -8.88 4.01
C GLU A 238 18.26 -8.08 3.30
N LEU A 239 18.63 -7.23 2.34
CA LEU A 239 17.65 -6.46 1.55
C LEU A 239 16.79 -7.39 0.67
N TRP A 240 17.38 -8.44 0.09
CA TRP A 240 16.64 -9.47 -0.64
C TRP A 240 15.69 -10.27 0.25
N ASP A 241 16.13 -10.65 1.46
CA ASP A 241 15.29 -11.33 2.45
C ASP A 241 14.12 -10.45 2.90
N GLN A 242 14.32 -9.13 3.04
CA GLN A 242 13.24 -8.18 3.30
C GLN A 242 12.19 -8.19 2.19
N ILE A 243 12.61 -8.21 0.92
CA ILE A 243 11.68 -8.31 -0.22
C ILE A 243 10.90 -9.63 -0.16
N GLY A 244 11.59 -10.75 0.07
CA GLY A 244 10.96 -12.06 0.17
C GLY A 244 9.95 -12.14 1.33
N HIS A 245 10.31 -11.59 2.49
CA HIS A 245 9.41 -11.52 3.65
C HIS A 245 8.19 -10.64 3.36
N ALA A 246 8.37 -9.46 2.78
CA ALA A 246 7.27 -8.55 2.46
C ALA A 246 6.30 -9.17 1.45
N ALA A 247 6.83 -9.79 0.40
CA ALA A 247 6.04 -10.49 -0.61
C ALA A 247 5.25 -11.66 -0.01
N TRP A 248 5.85 -12.43 0.92
CA TRP A 248 5.13 -13.48 1.65
C TRP A 248 4.04 -12.92 2.56
N ALA A 249 4.31 -11.81 3.26
CA ALA A 249 3.42 -11.25 4.26
C ALA A 249 2.22 -10.52 3.64
N SER A 250 2.42 -9.82 2.52
CA SER A 250 1.44 -8.88 1.95
C SER A 250 1.20 -9.01 0.43
N ALA A 251 1.77 -10.03 -0.21
CA ALA A 251 1.77 -10.24 -1.67
C ALA A 251 2.52 -9.16 -2.50
N ASP A 252 3.20 -8.23 -1.82
CA ASP A 252 3.98 -7.15 -2.41
C ASP A 252 5.28 -6.91 -1.61
N PRO A 253 6.34 -6.36 -2.23
CA PRO A 253 6.38 -5.91 -3.61
C PRO A 253 6.57 -7.05 -4.61
N GLY A 254 6.08 -6.86 -5.84
CA GLY A 254 6.50 -7.65 -6.99
C GLY A 254 7.97 -7.37 -7.37
N ILE A 255 8.51 -8.17 -8.27
CA ILE A 255 9.89 -8.04 -8.77
C ILE A 255 9.90 -7.79 -10.29
N GLN A 256 10.73 -6.87 -10.73
CA GLN A 256 11.07 -6.67 -12.14
C GLN A 256 12.59 -6.71 -12.34
N TYR A 257 13.04 -7.48 -13.34
CA TYR A 257 14.45 -7.63 -13.68
C TYR A 257 14.85 -6.60 -14.74
N HIS A 258 15.32 -5.43 -14.31
CA HIS A 258 15.65 -4.29 -15.17
C HIS A 258 16.60 -4.67 -16.31
N THR A 259 17.68 -5.39 -15.99
CA THR A 259 18.70 -5.79 -16.95
C THR A 259 18.10 -6.70 -18.03
N THR A 260 17.46 -7.81 -17.62
CA THR A 260 16.78 -8.71 -18.55
C THR A 260 15.73 -8.00 -19.41
N ILE A 261 14.91 -7.13 -18.82
CA ILE A 261 13.89 -6.38 -19.58
C ILE A 261 14.53 -5.54 -20.69
N ASN A 262 15.67 -4.89 -20.42
CA ASN A 262 16.34 -4.04 -21.41
C ASN A 262 17.22 -4.84 -22.40
N ASP A 263 17.75 -5.99 -22.01
CA ASP A 263 18.49 -6.88 -22.92
C ASP A 263 17.62 -7.38 -24.08
N TRP A 264 16.32 -7.58 -23.82
CA TRP A 264 15.32 -7.98 -24.81
C TRP A 264 14.57 -6.79 -25.44
N HIS A 265 15.02 -5.57 -25.19
CA HIS A 265 14.36 -4.39 -25.74
C HIS A 265 14.53 -4.34 -27.28
N THR A 266 13.41 -4.25 -27.98
CA THR A 266 13.38 -4.23 -29.45
C THR A 266 13.69 -2.86 -30.08
N CYS A 267 13.66 -1.77 -29.32
CA CYS A 267 14.00 -0.42 -29.81
C CYS A 267 14.85 0.41 -28.83
N PRO A 268 16.02 -0.10 -28.39
CA PRO A 268 16.85 0.53 -27.35
C PRO A 268 17.38 1.92 -27.72
N ALA A 269 17.45 2.25 -29.02
CA ALA A 269 17.82 3.58 -29.48
C ALA A 269 16.80 4.68 -29.10
N SER A 270 15.56 4.31 -28.76
CA SER A 270 14.50 5.23 -28.36
C SER A 270 14.49 5.54 -26.85
N GLY A 271 15.31 4.83 -26.06
CA GLY A 271 15.42 5.00 -24.62
C GLY A 271 15.32 3.67 -23.88
N PRO A 272 15.62 3.65 -22.57
CA PRO A 272 15.48 2.46 -21.75
C PRO A 272 14.02 2.23 -21.32
N ILE A 273 13.65 0.97 -21.10
CA ILE A 273 12.38 0.60 -20.48
C ILE A 273 12.52 0.79 -18.96
N ARG A 274 11.80 1.76 -18.40
CA ARG A 274 11.85 2.10 -16.98
C ARG A 274 10.69 1.54 -16.17
N ALA A 275 9.54 1.33 -16.80
CA ALA A 275 8.31 0.97 -16.13
C ALA A 275 7.53 -0.12 -16.88
N SER A 276 6.38 -0.48 -16.32
CA SER A 276 5.39 -1.36 -16.93
C SER A 276 3.99 -0.84 -16.64
N ASN A 277 2.98 -1.42 -17.27
CA ASN A 277 1.59 -1.20 -16.87
C ASN A 277 1.24 -1.93 -15.54
N PRO A 278 0.01 -1.78 -15.00
CA PRO A 278 -0.43 -2.40 -13.74
C PRO A 278 -0.19 -3.89 -13.56
N CYS A 279 -0.31 -4.68 -14.62
CA CYS A 279 -0.19 -6.14 -14.53
C CYS A 279 1.17 -6.66 -15.02
N SER A 280 2.12 -5.76 -15.31
CA SER A 280 3.51 -6.06 -15.66
C SER A 280 3.72 -6.86 -16.96
N GLU A 281 2.69 -7.00 -17.80
CA GLU A 281 2.72 -7.70 -19.09
C GLU A 281 3.13 -6.80 -20.26
N TYR A 282 3.00 -5.49 -20.11
CA TYR A 282 3.43 -4.49 -21.10
C TYR A 282 4.67 -3.74 -20.59
N MET A 283 5.80 -4.01 -21.24
CA MET A 283 7.13 -3.44 -20.96
C MET A 283 7.56 -2.60 -22.16
N PHE A 284 7.51 -1.28 -22.03
CA PHE A 284 7.86 -0.37 -23.12
C PHE A 284 8.30 0.99 -22.60
N LEU A 285 8.58 1.91 -23.53
CA LEU A 285 9.00 3.28 -23.21
C LEU A 285 7.91 4.03 -22.44
N ASP A 286 8.33 5.02 -21.65
CA ASP A 286 7.42 5.88 -20.91
C ASP A 286 6.49 6.66 -21.85
N ASP A 287 5.35 7.07 -21.30
CA ASP A 287 4.29 7.84 -21.99
C ASP A 287 3.70 7.12 -23.22
N THR A 288 3.60 5.79 -23.13
CA THR A 288 3.02 4.93 -24.17
C THR A 288 1.78 4.19 -23.69
N ALA A 289 1.02 3.64 -24.64
CA ALA A 289 -0.21 2.91 -24.38
C ALA A 289 -0.22 1.55 -25.08
N CYS A 290 -0.90 0.59 -24.47
CA CYS A 290 -1.09 -0.75 -25.00
C CYS A 290 -2.57 -1.08 -25.18
N ASN A 291 -2.88 -1.63 -26.36
CA ASN A 291 -4.15 -2.25 -26.68
C ASN A 291 -3.93 -3.76 -26.68
N LEU A 292 -4.78 -4.50 -25.97
CA LEU A 292 -4.61 -5.93 -25.76
C LEU A 292 -5.78 -6.69 -26.36
N ALA A 293 -5.48 -7.87 -26.89
CA ALA A 293 -6.44 -8.90 -27.27
C ALA A 293 -5.94 -10.24 -26.71
N SER A 294 -6.84 -11.20 -26.56
CA SER A 294 -6.53 -12.54 -26.06
C SER A 294 -7.25 -13.58 -26.88
N LEU A 295 -6.55 -14.64 -27.29
CA LEU A 295 -7.13 -15.79 -27.98
C LEU A 295 -7.44 -16.89 -26.97
N ASN A 296 -8.63 -17.50 -27.08
CA ASN A 296 -8.98 -18.67 -26.28
C ASN A 296 -8.36 -19.93 -26.89
N LEU A 297 -7.23 -20.39 -26.34
CA LEU A 297 -6.47 -21.52 -26.87
C LEU A 297 -7.27 -22.84 -26.95
N LEU A 298 -8.34 -22.99 -26.15
CA LEU A 298 -9.20 -24.19 -26.20
C LEU A 298 -10.02 -24.31 -27.49
N GLN A 299 -10.20 -23.22 -28.24
CA GLN A 299 -10.89 -23.26 -29.53
C GLN A 299 -10.04 -23.93 -30.62
N PHE A 300 -8.73 -24.00 -30.43
CA PHE A 300 -7.78 -24.64 -31.35
C PHE A 300 -7.44 -26.07 -30.90
N ARG A 301 -8.21 -26.65 -29.98
CA ARG A 301 -8.01 -28.03 -29.54
C ARG A 301 -8.98 -28.95 -30.26
N GLU A 302 -8.43 -29.89 -31.00
CA GLU A 302 -9.17 -30.95 -31.69
C GLU A 302 -9.79 -31.95 -30.71
N ALA A 303 -10.80 -32.69 -31.18
CA ALA A 303 -11.49 -33.70 -30.36
C ALA A 303 -10.55 -34.83 -29.87
N ASP A 304 -9.51 -35.13 -30.64
CA ASP A 304 -8.46 -36.11 -30.29
C ASP A 304 -7.39 -35.53 -29.35
N GLY A 305 -7.48 -34.24 -29.01
CA GLY A 305 -6.57 -33.53 -28.12
C GLY A 305 -5.36 -32.89 -28.81
N ARG A 306 -5.20 -33.00 -30.13
CA ARG A 306 -4.17 -32.26 -30.88
C ARG A 306 -4.48 -30.77 -30.91
N PHE A 307 -3.43 -29.96 -31.07
CA PHE A 307 -3.55 -28.51 -31.25
C PHE A 307 -3.55 -28.19 -32.76
N ASP A 308 -4.55 -27.43 -33.21
CA ASP A 308 -4.68 -26.94 -34.58
C ASP A 308 -3.79 -25.71 -34.76
N VAL A 309 -2.59 -25.94 -35.29
CA VAL A 309 -1.58 -24.91 -35.52
C VAL A 309 -2.00 -23.98 -36.65
N GLU A 310 -2.58 -24.52 -37.74
CA GLU A 310 -2.93 -23.72 -38.92
C GLU A 310 -4.04 -22.71 -38.60
N ALA A 311 -5.07 -23.13 -37.85
CA ALA A 311 -6.12 -22.21 -37.42
C ALA A 311 -5.60 -21.16 -36.43
N PHE A 312 -4.66 -21.51 -35.55
CA PHE A 312 -4.06 -20.56 -34.61
C PHE A 312 -3.18 -19.52 -35.31
N GLU A 313 -2.38 -19.91 -36.30
CA GLU A 313 -1.56 -18.98 -37.10
C GLU A 313 -2.40 -18.01 -37.94
N HIS A 314 -3.61 -18.41 -38.34
CA HIS A 314 -4.54 -17.55 -39.09
C HIS A 314 -5.22 -16.47 -38.23
N ALA A 315 -5.44 -16.74 -36.93
CA ALA A 315 -6.24 -15.93 -36.01
C ALA A 315 -5.51 -14.68 -35.49
#